data_AF-A0A0U3H9E4-F1
#
_entry.id   AF-A0A0U3H9E4-F1
#
_cell.length_a   1.000
_cell.length_b   1.000
_cell.length_c   1.000
_cell.angle_alpha   90.00
_cell.angle_beta   90.00
_cell.angle_gamma   90.00
#
_symmetry.space_group_name_H-M   'P 1'
#
loop_
_entity.id
_entity.type
_entity.pdbx_description
1 polymer ?
#
loop_
_entity_poly.entity_id
_entity_poly.type
_entity_poly.pdbx_seq_one_letter_code
_entity_poly.pdbx_strand_id
1 'polypeptide(L)'
;MLISMPTVIKRNTDNYVVYIAVIPPLITHGEIIQKLSSSMDIQDACRGYSKAMCYCMVYGGIVVEFENGEFTHITVEGFVSNGSNGDVFTLNKFLQNPYSCYAFNEDVLCFSLSKPFGSSRFIDNIGLRYIID
;
A
#
# COMPACT_ATOMS: atom_id res chain seq x y z
N MET A 1 -4.18 24.56 -3.35
CA MET A 1 -4.56 23.14 -3.19
C MET A 1 -3.33 22.28 -3.39
N LEU A 2 -2.90 21.57 -2.35
CA LEU A 2 -1.83 20.58 -2.43
C LEU A 2 -2.44 19.18 -2.43
N ILE A 3 -2.04 18.34 -3.38
CA ILE A 3 -2.44 16.94 -3.46
C ILE A 3 -1.24 16.07 -3.10
N SER A 4 -1.46 15.10 -2.22
CA SER A 4 -0.43 14.09 -1.92
C SER A 4 -1.02 12.70 -1.72
N MET A 5 -0.22 11.68 -1.97
CA MET A 5 -0.59 10.26 -1.87
C MET A 5 0.54 9.46 -1.21
N PRO A 6 0.27 8.29 -0.61
CA PRO A 6 1.33 7.39 -0.15
C PRO A 6 2.13 6.84 -1.32
N THR A 7 3.35 6.39 -1.02
CA THR A 7 4.03 5.44 -1.90
C THR A 7 3.38 4.06 -1.75
N VAL A 8 3.25 3.32 -2.84
CA VAL A 8 2.72 1.94 -2.77
C VAL A 8 3.84 0.93 -3.03
N ILE A 9 4.04 0.01 -2.08
CA ILE A 9 4.88 -1.16 -2.27
C ILE A 9 4.00 -2.24 -2.90
N LYS A 10 4.41 -2.77 -4.06
CA LYS A 10 3.78 -3.95 -4.68
C LYS A 10 4.62 -5.19 -4.37
N ARG A 11 3.98 -6.27 -3.94
CA ARG A 11 4.59 -7.59 -3.77
C ARG A 11 3.73 -8.67 -4.38
N ASN A 12 4.37 -9.66 -4.99
CA ASN A 12 3.68 -10.78 -5.57
C ASN A 12 3.85 -12.01 -4.68
N THR A 13 2.83 -12.86 -4.71
CA THR A 13 2.86 -14.24 -4.21
C THR A 13 2.33 -15.13 -5.33
N ASP A 14 2.34 -16.44 -5.12
CA ASP A 14 1.77 -17.37 -6.11
C ASP A 14 0.26 -17.16 -6.35
N ASN A 15 -0.49 -16.62 -5.36
CA ASN A 15 -1.95 -16.53 -5.44
C ASN A 15 -2.50 -15.09 -5.35
N TYR A 16 -1.66 -14.12 -5.01
CA TYR A 16 -2.07 -12.76 -4.67
C TYR A 16 -1.06 -11.73 -5.14
N VAL A 17 -1.57 -10.52 -5.41
CA VAL A 17 -0.76 -9.31 -5.47
C VAL A 17 -1.12 -8.43 -4.28
N VAL A 18 -0.11 -8.04 -3.51
CA VAL A 18 -0.27 -7.23 -2.30
C VAL A 18 0.28 -5.83 -2.53
N TYR A 19 -0.55 -4.83 -2.27
CA TYR A 19 -0.23 -3.41 -2.35
C TYR A 19 -0.25 -2.83 -0.93
N ILE A 20 0.82 -2.15 -0.54
CA ILE A 20 0.99 -1.59 0.81
C ILE A 20 1.24 -0.10 0.67
N ALA A 21 0.28 0.72 1.11
CA ALA A 21 0.43 2.17 1.17
C ALA A 21 1.36 2.54 2.34
N VAL A 22 2.42 3.30 2.04
CA VAL A 22 3.43 3.66 3.02
C VAL A 22 3.90 5.10 2.93
N ILE A 23 4.30 5.64 4.09
CA ILE A 23 5.00 6.91 4.24
C ILE A 23 6.18 6.75 5.22
N PRO A 24 7.31 7.44 5.04
CA PRO A 24 7.68 8.25 3.87
C PRO A 24 8.12 7.41 2.65
N PRO A 25 8.22 8.01 1.44
CA PRO A 25 7.84 9.39 1.13
C PRO A 25 6.35 9.52 0.75
N LEU A 26 5.80 10.73 0.94
CA LEU A 26 4.57 11.15 0.27
C LEU A 26 4.89 11.53 -1.18
N ILE A 27 4.06 11.07 -2.10
CA ILE A 27 4.08 11.45 -3.51
C ILE A 27 3.31 12.77 -3.65
N THR A 28 3.95 13.80 -4.17
CA THR A 28 3.36 15.14 -4.40
C THR A 28 3.42 15.58 -5.86
N HIS A 29 3.94 14.73 -6.74
CA HIS A 29 4.13 14.98 -8.16
C HIS A 29 4.02 13.67 -8.94
N GLY A 30 3.75 13.77 -10.25
CA GLY A 30 3.57 12.63 -11.14
C GLY A 30 2.24 12.69 -11.89
N GLU A 31 2.06 11.79 -12.86
CA GLU A 31 0.92 11.80 -13.77
C GLU A 31 -0.42 11.73 -13.03
N ILE A 32 -0.55 10.84 -12.03
CA ILE A 32 -1.78 10.69 -11.25
C ILE A 32 -2.12 11.98 -10.49
N ILE A 33 -1.12 12.65 -9.90
CA ILE A 33 -1.29 13.91 -9.18
C ILE A 33 -1.70 15.04 -10.14
N GLN A 34 -1.10 15.09 -11.34
CA GLN A 34 -1.45 16.06 -12.37
C GLN A 34 -2.89 15.90 -12.83
N LYS A 35 -3.32 14.66 -13.12
CA LYS A 35 -4.71 14.35 -13.50
C LYS A 35 -5.68 14.78 -12.40
N LEU A 36 -5.45 14.34 -11.16
CA LEU A 36 -6.29 14.72 -10.01
C LEU A 36 -6.34 16.24 -9.80
N SER A 37 -5.23 16.95 -9.98
CA SER A 37 -5.18 18.42 -9.86
C SER A 37 -6.01 19.12 -10.93
N SER A 38 -6.13 18.53 -12.11
CA SER A 38 -6.83 19.12 -13.26
C SER A 38 -8.32 18.79 -13.33
N SER A 39 -8.71 17.57 -12.95
CA SER A 39 -10.07 17.05 -13.13
C SER A 39 -10.81 16.75 -11.84
N MET A 40 -10.08 16.55 -10.73
CA MET A 40 -10.59 15.95 -9.48
C MET A 40 -11.28 14.58 -9.69
N ASP A 41 -11.08 13.94 -10.84
CA ASP A 41 -11.69 12.67 -11.20
C ASP A 41 -10.71 11.52 -10.94
N ILE A 42 -11.01 10.73 -9.91
CA ILE A 42 -10.22 9.56 -9.52
C ILE A 42 -10.24 8.49 -10.62
N GLN A 43 -11.35 8.32 -11.34
CA GLN A 43 -11.44 7.30 -12.39
C GLN A 43 -10.52 7.64 -13.56
N ASP A 44 -10.50 8.91 -13.98
CA ASP A 44 -9.58 9.38 -15.01
C ASP A 44 -8.12 9.30 -14.54
N ALA A 45 -7.84 9.75 -13.32
CA ALA A 45 -6.51 9.72 -12.74
C ALA A 45 -5.94 8.29 -12.63
N CYS A 46 -6.80 7.31 -12.35
CA CYS A 46 -6.42 5.91 -12.23
C CYS A 46 -6.41 5.12 -13.55
N ARG A 47 -6.68 5.75 -14.70
CA ARG A 47 -6.52 5.07 -16.00
C ARG A 47 -5.09 4.60 -16.18
N GLY A 48 -4.90 3.30 -16.35
CA GLY A 48 -3.60 2.65 -16.50
C GLY A 48 -3.09 1.91 -15.26
N TYR A 49 -3.77 2.02 -14.13
CA TYR A 49 -3.48 1.25 -12.91
C TYR A 49 -4.50 0.12 -12.71
N SER A 50 -4.10 -0.97 -12.02
CA SER A 50 -5.09 -1.96 -11.57
C SER A 50 -6.03 -1.30 -10.55
N LYS A 51 -7.27 -1.79 -10.47
CA LYS A 51 -8.27 -1.26 -9.51
C LYS A 51 -7.74 -1.34 -8.07
N ALA A 52 -7.10 -2.45 -7.72
CA ALA A 52 -6.49 -2.65 -6.41
C ALA A 52 -5.37 -1.64 -6.11
N MET A 53 -4.48 -1.40 -7.07
CA MET A 53 -3.41 -0.41 -6.90
C MET A 53 -3.96 1.00 -6.75
N CYS A 54 -4.90 1.40 -7.61
CA CYS A 54 -5.58 2.68 -7.50
C CYS A 54 -6.27 2.84 -6.13
N TYR A 55 -6.98 1.80 -5.69
CA TYR A 55 -7.65 1.80 -4.40
C TYR A 55 -6.65 2.00 -3.25
N CYS A 56 -5.53 1.29 -3.27
CA CYS A 56 -4.45 1.42 -2.27
C CYS A 56 -3.85 2.84 -2.25
N MET A 57 -3.64 3.46 -3.41
CA MET A 57 -3.15 4.84 -3.47
C MET A 57 -4.18 5.84 -2.90
N VAL A 58 -5.46 5.66 -3.23
CA VAL A 58 -6.52 6.61 -2.90
C VAL A 58 -6.99 6.49 -1.44
N TYR A 59 -7.11 5.27 -0.93
CA TYR A 59 -7.67 5.00 0.41
C TYR A 59 -6.64 4.51 1.42
N GLY A 60 -5.40 4.26 0.98
CA GLY A 60 -4.34 3.75 1.84
C GLY A 60 -4.51 2.26 2.16
N GLY A 61 -3.88 1.87 3.26
CA GLY A 61 -3.90 0.54 3.86
C GLY A 61 -3.15 -0.51 3.04
N ILE A 62 -3.51 -1.76 3.29
CA ILE A 62 -3.00 -2.92 2.57
C ILE A 62 -4.14 -3.46 1.70
N VAL A 63 -3.89 -3.59 0.40
CA VAL A 63 -4.85 -4.15 -0.55
C VAL A 63 -4.30 -5.46 -1.09
N VAL A 64 -5.07 -6.53 -0.98
CA VAL A 64 -4.72 -7.85 -1.50
C VAL A 64 -5.65 -8.15 -2.68
N GLU A 65 -5.08 -8.21 -3.87
CA GLU A 65 -5.75 -8.54 -5.14
C GLU A 65 -5.62 -10.04 -5.42
N PHE A 66 -6.75 -10.66 -5.76
CA PHE A 66 -6.87 -12.08 -6.11
C PHE A 66 -6.79 -12.25 -7.64
N GLU A 67 -6.52 -13.47 -8.10
CA GLU A 67 -6.41 -13.78 -9.55
C GLU A 67 -7.67 -13.42 -10.36
N ASN A 68 -8.85 -13.49 -9.74
CA ASN A 68 -10.13 -13.14 -10.38
C ASN A 68 -10.35 -11.62 -10.51
N GLY A 69 -9.41 -10.79 -10.04
CA GLY A 69 -9.48 -9.33 -10.06
C GLY A 69 -10.31 -8.70 -8.94
N GLU A 70 -10.84 -9.50 -8.01
CA GLU A 70 -11.37 -9.00 -6.76
C GLU A 70 -10.22 -8.56 -5.84
N PHE A 71 -10.51 -7.70 -4.87
CA PHE A 71 -9.53 -7.33 -3.87
C PHE A 71 -10.19 -7.08 -2.51
N THR A 72 -9.40 -7.26 -1.46
CA THR A 72 -9.79 -6.89 -0.10
C THR A 72 -8.88 -5.79 0.42
N HIS A 73 -9.43 -4.90 1.24
CA HIS A 73 -8.72 -3.82 1.89
C HIS A 73 -8.60 -4.12 3.39
N ILE A 74 -7.38 -3.98 3.91
CA ILE A 74 -7.02 -4.31 5.28
C ILE A 74 -6.34 -3.08 5.89
N THR A 75 -6.92 -2.59 6.98
CA THR A 75 -6.33 -1.54 7.79
C THR A 75 -5.37 -2.17 8.79
N VAL A 76 -4.10 -1.75 8.76
CA VAL A 76 -3.09 -2.17 9.72
C VAL A 76 -2.36 -0.94 10.21
N GLU A 77 -2.38 -0.71 11.52
CA GLU A 77 -1.59 0.34 12.14
C GLU A 77 -0.16 -0.14 12.35
N GLY A 78 0.82 0.72 12.10
CA GLY A 78 2.22 0.46 12.41
C GLY A 78 3.13 0.63 11.21
N PHE A 79 4.17 -0.20 11.15
CA PHE A 79 5.30 -0.03 10.24
C PHE A 79 5.59 -1.31 9.47
N VAL A 80 6.07 -1.13 8.24
CA VAL A 80 6.64 -2.19 7.42
C VAL A 80 8.14 -1.92 7.21
N SER A 81 8.94 -2.98 7.31
CA SER A 81 10.38 -2.96 7.08
C SER A 81 10.83 -4.22 6.35
N ASN A 82 11.98 -4.16 5.70
CA ASN A 82 12.57 -5.36 5.10
C ASN A 82 12.98 -6.35 6.21
N GLY A 83 12.68 -7.62 6.01
CA GLY A 83 13.09 -8.73 6.86
C GLY A 83 14.12 -9.64 6.17
N SER A 84 14.64 -10.60 6.93
CA SER A 84 15.51 -11.65 6.42
C SER A 84 14.83 -13.01 6.31
N ASN A 85 13.88 -13.31 7.22
CA ASN A 85 13.15 -14.56 7.28
C ASN A 85 11.68 -14.28 7.65
N GLY A 86 10.76 -15.07 7.11
CA GLY A 86 9.33 -14.93 7.38
C GLY A 86 8.53 -16.12 6.85
N ASP A 87 7.30 -16.26 7.32
CA ASP A 87 6.37 -17.26 6.81
C ASP A 87 5.88 -16.87 5.41
N VAL A 88 5.63 -17.85 4.54
CA VAL A 88 4.96 -17.57 3.25
C VAL A 88 3.67 -16.79 3.49
N PHE A 89 3.55 -15.64 2.82
CA PHE A 89 2.37 -14.80 2.94
C PHE A 89 1.12 -15.55 2.49
N THR A 90 0.13 -15.60 3.38
CA THR A 90 -1.25 -15.92 3.01
C THR A 90 -2.16 -14.91 3.69
N LEU A 91 -3.28 -14.58 3.04
CA LEU A 91 -4.24 -13.63 3.62
C LEU A 91 -4.72 -14.09 5.00
N ASN A 92 -5.03 -15.38 5.18
CA ASN A 92 -5.48 -15.91 6.47
C ASN A 92 -4.41 -15.77 7.57
N LYS A 93 -3.15 -16.09 7.29
CA LYS A 93 -2.07 -15.92 8.27
C LYS A 93 -1.87 -14.45 8.62
N PHE A 94 -1.98 -13.58 7.63
CA PHE A 94 -1.84 -12.14 7.82
C PHE A 94 -2.97 -11.57 8.70
N LEU A 95 -4.23 -11.95 8.44
CA LEU A 95 -5.37 -11.48 9.23
C LEU A 95 -5.33 -11.98 10.68
N GLN A 96 -4.77 -13.17 10.94
CA GLN A 96 -4.64 -13.72 12.28
C GLN A 96 -3.53 -13.06 13.11
N ASN A 97 -2.42 -12.69 12.47
CA ASN A 97 -1.29 -12.09 13.17
C ASN A 97 -0.53 -11.08 12.29
N PRO A 98 -1.10 -9.90 12.00
CA PRO A 98 -0.50 -8.98 11.05
C PRO A 98 0.89 -8.49 11.45
N TYR A 99 1.27 -8.59 12.73
CA TYR A 99 2.56 -8.11 13.26
C TYR A 99 3.64 -9.21 13.26
N SER A 100 3.94 -9.72 12.06
CA SER A 100 4.96 -10.75 11.84
C SER A 100 5.76 -10.46 10.55
N CYS A 101 6.70 -11.34 10.21
CA CYS A 101 7.44 -11.31 8.95
C CYS A 101 6.83 -12.28 7.94
N TYR A 102 6.63 -11.79 6.73
CA TYR A 102 6.02 -12.54 5.63
C TYR A 102 6.92 -12.54 4.39
N ALA A 103 7.12 -13.72 3.83
CA ALA A 103 7.85 -13.93 2.59
C ALA A 103 6.92 -13.76 1.38
N PHE A 104 7.38 -12.94 0.44
CA PHE A 104 6.83 -12.72 -0.89
C PHE A 104 7.83 -13.25 -1.93
N ASN A 105 7.44 -13.21 -3.21
CA ASN A 105 8.29 -13.70 -4.30
C ASN A 105 9.57 -12.86 -4.45
N GLU A 106 9.53 -11.57 -4.09
CA GLU A 106 10.66 -10.66 -4.22
C GLU A 106 11.55 -10.60 -2.98
N ASP A 107 10.95 -10.55 -1.80
CA ASP A 107 11.62 -10.33 -0.52
C ASP A 107 10.75 -10.71 0.68
N VAL A 108 11.26 -10.45 1.89
CA VAL A 108 10.51 -10.59 3.13
C VAL A 108 10.18 -9.21 3.68
N LEU A 109 8.93 -9.00 4.08
CA LEU A 109 8.50 -7.79 4.78
C LEU A 109 8.03 -8.13 6.20
N CYS A 110 8.51 -7.37 7.18
CA CYS A 110 8.12 -7.47 8.58
C CYS A 110 7.22 -6.30 8.96
N PHE A 111 6.13 -6.62 9.65
CA PHE A 111 5.11 -5.70 10.10
C PHE A 111 5.15 -5.60 11.62
N SER A 112 5.04 -4.38 12.16
CA SER A 112 5.18 -4.15 13.60
C SER A 112 4.42 -2.91 14.06
N LEU A 113 3.93 -2.92 15.31
CA LEU A 113 3.27 -1.76 15.91
C LEU A 113 4.25 -0.61 16.18
N SER A 114 5.44 -0.95 16.71
CA SER A 114 6.47 0.02 17.06
C SER A 114 7.49 0.16 15.94
N LYS A 115 7.86 1.39 15.59
CA LYS A 115 8.89 1.67 14.57
C LYS A 115 10.19 0.93 14.90
N PRO A 116 10.60 -0.06 14.11
CA PRO A 116 11.92 -0.67 14.24
C PRO A 116 13.01 0.36 13.90
N PHE A 117 14.22 0.16 14.44
CA PHE A 117 15.38 0.96 14.02
C PHE A 117 15.65 0.75 12.51
N GLY A 118 15.96 1.83 11.77
CA GLY A 118 16.32 1.76 10.34
C GLY A 118 15.26 2.32 9.38
N SER A 119 15.18 1.73 8.18
CA SER A 119 14.40 2.20 7.01
C SER A 119 12.91 1.86 7.04
N SER A 120 12.33 1.67 8.22
CA SER A 120 10.92 1.32 8.38
C SER A 120 10.00 2.44 7.93
N ARG A 121 8.94 2.07 7.21
CA ARG A 121 7.92 2.99 6.69
C ARG A 121 6.60 2.73 7.40
N PHE A 122 5.94 3.80 7.80
CA PHE A 122 4.60 3.75 8.40
C PHE A 122 3.58 3.34 7.35
N ILE A 123 2.65 2.47 7.73
CA ILE A 123 1.54 2.02 6.88
C ILE A 123 0.47 3.11 6.88
N ASP A 124 0.28 3.72 5.73
CA ASP A 124 -0.64 4.83 5.59
C ASP A 124 -2.06 4.34 5.33
N ASN A 125 -2.95 4.39 6.33
CA ASN A 125 -4.36 4.03 6.19
C ASN A 125 -5.27 5.21 5.76
N ILE A 126 -4.68 6.28 5.20
CA ILE A 126 -5.41 7.47 4.75
C ILE A 126 -5.44 7.54 3.22
N GLY A 127 -4.29 7.36 2.56
CA GLY A 127 -4.22 7.47 1.10
C GLY A 127 -4.14 8.91 0.59
N LEU A 128 -5.04 9.27 -0.31
CA LEU A 128 -5.08 10.56 -0.99
C LEU A 128 -5.44 11.68 -0.02
N ARG A 129 -4.65 12.76 -0.04
CA ARG A 129 -4.84 13.96 0.77
C ARG A 129 -4.98 15.17 -0.14
N TYR A 130 -6.07 15.91 0.04
CA TYR A 130 -6.27 17.25 -0.51
C TYR A 130 -6.12 18.26 0.61
N ILE A 131 -5.13 19.13 0.51
CA ILE A 131 -4.92 20.25 1.42
C ILE A 131 -5.37 21.51 0.69
N ILE A 132 -6.47 22.09 1.14
CA ILE A 132 -7.00 23.35 0.63
C ILE A 132 -6.55 24.42 1.62
N ASP A 133 -5.76 25.39 1.13
CA ASP A 133 -5.41 26.63 1.83
C ASP A 133 -6.46 27.70 1.53
#